data_AF-A0A1J3H0Q6-F1
#
_entry.id   AF-A0A1J3H0Q6-F1
#
_cell.length_a   1.000
_cell.length_b   1.000
_cell.length_c   1.000
_cell.angle_alpha   90.00
_cell.angle_beta   90.00
_cell.angle_gamma   90.00
#
_symmetry.space_group_name_H-M   'P 1'
#
loop_
_entity.id
_entity.type
_entity.pdbx_description
1 polymer ?
#
loop_
_entity_poly.entity_id
_entity_poly.type
_entity_poly.pdbx_seq_one_letter_code
_entity_poly.pdbx_strand_id
1 'polypeptide(L)'
;RICTFEFVSGYGGYICINKTCGYKLHSYCATRREIWDGKDVQGEDEEISNSEDVASSASLVEVDGKTFRHFSHQHDLMRLCVNEDDEEDGRRCQACVLPIDFGSFLACKECDFALHDTCASLPRKLEHTLHRHPLILEVNKKEGFFICYICKRESCGFMY
;
A
#
# COMPACT_ATOMS: atom_id res chain seq x y z
N ARG A 1 -7.90 -25.42 12.15
CA ARG A 1 -8.14 -24.32 13.11
C ARG A 1 -8.49 -23.09 12.30
N ILE A 2 -9.70 -22.58 12.51
CA ILE A 2 -10.43 -21.66 11.65
C ILE A 2 -10.08 -20.23 12.05
N CYS A 3 -9.77 -19.38 11.08
CA CYS A 3 -9.66 -17.93 11.27
C CYS A 3 -11.10 -17.37 11.32
N THR A 4 -11.50 -16.82 12.47
CA THR A 4 -12.89 -16.48 12.81
C THR A 4 -13.19 -14.98 12.71
N PHE A 5 -12.63 -14.27 11.72
CA PHE A 5 -13.08 -12.91 11.43
C PHE A 5 -13.56 -12.85 9.99
N GLU A 6 -14.74 -12.24 9.85
CA GLU A 6 -15.59 -12.24 8.68
C GLU A 6 -14.89 -11.78 7.40
N PHE A 7 -15.50 -12.24 6.33
CA PHE A 7 -15.06 -12.28 4.96
C PHE A 7 -14.92 -10.87 4.35
N VAL A 8 -13.69 -10.46 4.01
CA VAL A 8 -13.47 -9.54 2.89
C VAL A 8 -12.19 -9.95 2.15
N SER A 9 -12.32 -10.32 0.88
CA SER A 9 -11.25 -10.69 -0.03
C SER A 9 -10.72 -9.44 -0.77
N GLY A 10 -9.48 -9.05 -0.51
CA GLY A 10 -8.77 -7.93 -1.14
C GLY A 10 -7.30 -7.84 -0.68
N TYR A 11 -6.44 -7.33 -1.55
CA TYR A 11 -5.32 -8.05 -2.12
C TYR A 11 -4.12 -7.13 -2.50
N GLY A 12 -3.70 -6.24 -1.60
CA GLY A 12 -2.39 -5.54 -1.67
C GLY A 12 -1.29 -6.33 -0.97
N GLY A 13 0.02 -6.04 -1.10
CA GLY A 13 1.11 -6.86 -0.58
C GLY A 13 2.55 -6.34 -0.56
N TYR A 14 3.39 -7.04 0.21
CA TYR A 14 4.80 -6.79 0.56
C TYR A 14 5.67 -8.05 0.27
N ILE A 15 6.90 -7.93 -0.25
CA ILE A 15 7.90 -9.03 -0.42
C ILE A 15 9.18 -8.66 0.23
N CYS A 16 9.78 -9.70 0.78
CA CYS A 16 11.17 -9.76 1.17
C CYS A 16 12.16 -9.31 0.08
N ILE A 17 12.91 -8.25 0.39
CA ILE A 17 14.01 -7.72 -0.44
C ILE A 17 15.04 -8.78 -0.90
N ASN A 18 15.20 -9.87 -0.14
CA ASN A 18 16.07 -10.96 -0.53
C ASN A 18 15.42 -11.81 -1.62
N LYS A 19 15.92 -11.71 -2.86
CA LYS A 19 15.41 -12.40 -4.06
C LYS A 19 15.37 -13.93 -3.97
N THR A 20 16.09 -14.53 -3.02
CA THR A 20 16.04 -15.99 -2.75
C THR A 20 14.93 -16.38 -1.76
N CYS A 21 14.23 -15.41 -1.19
CA CYS A 21 13.21 -15.59 -0.18
C CYS A 21 11.81 -15.29 -0.74
N GLY A 22 10.97 -16.32 -0.90
CA GLY A 22 9.60 -16.19 -1.41
C GLY A 22 8.58 -15.63 -0.40
N TYR A 23 9.01 -14.85 0.60
CA TYR A 23 8.13 -14.35 1.65
C TYR A 23 7.32 -13.15 1.15
N LYS A 24 6.05 -13.40 0.79
CA LYS A 24 5.09 -12.40 0.30
C LYS A 24 3.92 -12.27 1.28
N LEU A 25 3.47 -11.07 1.61
CA LEU A 25 2.36 -10.82 2.53
C LEU A 25 1.33 -9.89 1.90
N HIS A 26 0.09 -9.90 2.40
CA HIS A 26 -0.82 -8.81 2.05
C HIS A 26 -0.45 -7.50 2.74
N SER A 27 -0.81 -6.33 2.19
CA SER A 27 -0.63 -5.02 2.80
C SER A 27 -1.27 -4.99 4.17
N TYR A 28 -2.52 -5.45 4.25
CA TYR A 28 -3.23 -5.61 5.51
C TYR A 28 -2.54 -6.58 6.46
N CYS A 29 -2.06 -7.74 5.97
CA CYS A 29 -1.40 -8.73 6.83
C CYS A 29 -0.05 -8.23 7.38
N ALA A 30 0.69 -7.46 6.59
CA ALA A 30 1.99 -6.92 6.96
C ALA A 30 1.88 -5.76 7.96
N THR A 31 0.79 -4.99 7.92
CA THR A 31 0.59 -3.81 8.78
C THR A 31 -0.35 -4.06 9.97
N ARG A 32 -0.69 -5.32 10.29
CA ARG A 32 -1.45 -5.64 11.50
C ARG A 32 -0.70 -5.14 12.73
N ARG A 33 -1.36 -4.36 13.58
CA ARG A 33 -0.78 -3.79 14.83
C ARG A 33 -0.23 -4.82 15.81
N GLU A 34 -0.69 -6.06 15.71
CA GLU A 34 -0.17 -7.18 16.51
C GLU A 34 1.21 -7.67 16.02
N ILE A 35 1.57 -7.31 14.79
CA ILE A 35 2.72 -7.85 14.04
C ILE A 35 3.72 -6.74 13.69
N TRP A 36 3.26 -5.54 13.38
CA TRP A 36 4.09 -4.38 13.09
C TRP A 36 3.82 -3.25 14.08
N ASP A 37 4.89 -2.63 14.56
CA ASP A 37 4.87 -1.59 15.59
C ASP A 37 4.62 -0.18 15.03
N GLY A 38 4.40 -0.07 13.71
CA GLY A 38 4.11 1.20 13.05
C GLY A 38 5.35 2.01 12.69
N LYS A 39 6.57 1.47 12.85
CA LYS A 39 7.81 2.18 12.54
C LYS A 39 8.29 1.91 11.11
N ASP A 40 8.58 3.00 10.41
CA ASP A 40 9.24 3.00 9.10
C ASP A 40 10.76 3.00 9.31
N VAL A 41 11.44 1.94 8.89
CA VAL A 41 12.89 1.78 9.06
C VAL A 41 13.58 2.04 7.73
N GLN A 42 13.79 3.32 7.42
CA GLN A 42 14.67 3.75 6.34
C GLN A 42 16.04 4.12 6.90
N GLY A 43 17.01 3.23 6.69
CA GLY A 43 18.46 3.48 6.77
C GLY A 43 18.97 4.06 8.09
N GLU A 44 19.30 3.20 9.06
CA GLU A 44 20.38 3.54 9.99
C GLU A 44 21.70 3.37 9.23
N ASP A 45 22.19 4.46 8.64
CA ASP A 45 23.60 4.74 8.42
C ASP A 45 23.77 6.28 8.40
N GLU A 46 24.92 6.73 8.90
CA GLU A 46 25.18 8.00 9.59
C GLU A 46 25.10 9.29 8.75
N GLU A 47 24.60 10.37 9.39
CA GLU A 47 24.97 11.80 9.28
C GLU A 47 25.56 12.32 7.93
N ILE A 48 24.79 13.16 7.21
CA ILE A 48 25.10 14.59 6.86
C ILE A 48 24.25 15.07 5.66
N SER A 49 23.50 16.15 5.93
CA SER A 49 22.97 17.21 5.03
C SER A 49 22.35 16.84 3.67
N ASN A 50 21.03 16.98 3.56
CA ASN A 50 20.37 18.05 2.79
C ASN A 50 18.83 17.94 2.95
N SER A 51 18.17 19.07 3.18
CA SER A 51 16.73 19.19 3.42
C SER A 51 15.84 18.94 2.18
N GLU A 52 16.38 18.29 1.14
CA GLU A 52 15.70 18.05 -0.14
C GLU A 52 15.44 16.54 -0.39
N ASP A 53 16.06 15.64 0.40
CA ASP A 53 16.00 14.20 0.18
C ASP A 53 14.82 13.48 0.88
N VAL A 54 14.11 14.18 1.77
CA VAL A 54 12.91 13.67 2.47
C VAL A 54 11.69 13.48 1.56
N ALA A 55 11.65 14.15 0.41
CA ALA A 55 10.57 14.00 -0.57
C ALA A 55 10.72 12.74 -1.43
N SER A 56 11.94 12.19 -1.52
CA SER A 56 12.25 11.02 -2.35
C SER A 56 11.95 9.70 -1.67
N SER A 57 11.54 9.71 -0.39
CA SER A 57 11.34 8.55 0.49
C SER A 57 9.88 8.22 0.80
N ALA A 58 8.98 9.20 0.76
CA ALA A 58 7.55 9.05 1.05
C ALA A 58 6.78 8.40 -0.12
N SER A 59 5.79 7.57 0.20
CA SER A 59 4.88 6.99 -0.80
C SER A 59 3.97 8.04 -1.43
N LEU A 60 3.62 9.07 -0.66
CA LEU A 60 2.70 10.13 -1.05
C LEU A 60 3.29 11.49 -0.71
N VAL A 61 3.31 12.40 -1.69
CA VAL A 61 3.86 13.75 -1.57
C VAL A 61 2.80 14.76 -2.03
N GLU A 62 2.48 15.74 -1.19
CA GLU A 62 1.60 16.86 -1.53
C GLU A 62 2.33 17.86 -2.43
N VAL A 63 1.66 18.39 -3.46
CA VAL A 63 2.30 19.28 -4.46
C VAL A 63 1.91 20.74 -4.29
N ASP A 64 0.62 21.04 -4.15
CA ASP A 64 0.10 22.42 -4.24
C ASP A 64 -1.00 22.76 -3.22
N GLY A 65 -1.14 21.99 -2.14
CA GLY A 65 -2.24 22.14 -1.18
C GLY A 65 -3.49 21.33 -1.54
N LYS A 66 -3.52 20.72 -2.73
CA LYS A 66 -4.73 20.11 -3.29
C LYS A 66 -4.47 18.78 -3.99
N THR A 67 -3.34 18.64 -4.66
CA THR A 67 -2.95 17.42 -5.37
C THR A 67 -1.80 16.69 -4.68
N PHE A 68 -1.73 15.38 -4.96
CA PHE A 68 -0.75 14.48 -4.39
C PHE A 68 -0.10 13.64 -5.48
N ARG A 69 1.23 13.56 -5.46
CA ARG A 69 1.99 12.59 -6.25
C ARG A 69 2.18 11.32 -5.43
N HIS A 70 1.83 10.20 -6.03
CA HIS A 70 2.06 8.89 -5.44
C HIS A 70 3.09 8.12 -6.27
N PHE A 71 4.09 7.49 -5.64
CA PHE A 71 5.19 6.84 -6.37
C PHE A 71 4.74 5.75 -7.36
N SER A 72 3.56 5.17 -7.15
CA SER A 72 2.99 4.10 -7.99
C SER A 72 2.26 4.61 -9.24
N HIS A 73 2.07 5.92 -9.38
CA HIS A 73 1.24 6.49 -10.44
C HIS A 73 1.82 7.80 -10.98
N GLN A 74 1.64 8.06 -12.27
CA GLN A 74 2.30 9.17 -12.96
C GLN A 74 1.53 10.49 -12.84
N HIS A 75 0.20 10.45 -12.80
CA HIS A 75 -0.62 11.65 -12.68
C HIS A 75 -0.80 12.06 -11.22
N ASP A 76 -1.07 13.35 -11.04
CA ASP A 76 -1.46 13.92 -9.76
C ASP A 76 -2.83 13.37 -9.33
N LEU A 77 -2.92 12.96 -8.07
CA LEU A 77 -4.14 12.49 -7.44
C LEU A 77 -4.81 13.63 -6.69
N MET A 78 -6.13 13.66 -6.69
CA MET A 78 -6.89 14.52 -5.80
C MET A 78 -7.54 13.71 -4.69
N ARG A 79 -7.64 14.32 -3.51
CA ARG A 79 -8.46 13.76 -2.44
C ARG A 79 -9.94 14.00 -2.73
N LEU A 80 -10.70 12.92 -2.72
CA LEU A 80 -12.14 12.87 -2.86
C LEU A 80 -12.76 12.23 -1.62
N CYS A 81 -14.08 12.36 -1.47
CA CYS A 81 -14.87 11.82 -0.37
C CYS A 81 -16.16 11.23 -0.93
N VAL A 82 -16.52 10.03 -0.46
CA VAL A 82 -17.81 9.38 -0.74
C VAL A 82 -18.49 9.14 0.60
N ASN A 83 -19.76 9.47 0.71
CA ASN A 83 -20.60 9.22 1.87
C ASN A 83 -21.34 7.89 1.71
N GLU A 84 -21.80 7.30 2.82
CA GLU A 84 -22.54 6.03 2.80
C GLU A 84 -23.84 6.10 1.99
N ASP A 85 -24.41 7.29 1.84
CA ASP A 85 -25.66 7.53 1.09
C ASP A 85 -25.44 7.80 -0.41
N ASP A 86 -24.18 7.95 -0.85
CA ASP A 86 -23.86 8.19 -2.26
C ASP A 86 -24.01 6.88 -3.07
N GLU A 87 -24.35 7.00 -4.35
CA GLU A 87 -24.41 5.84 -5.25
C GLU A 87 -23.03 5.19 -5.40
N GLU A 88 -22.97 3.86 -5.25
CA GLU A 88 -21.73 3.09 -5.41
C GLU A 88 -21.20 3.24 -6.85
N ASP A 89 -20.06 3.94 -7.01
CA ASP A 89 -19.45 4.16 -8.32
C ASP A 89 -18.61 2.96 -8.81
N GLY A 90 -18.52 1.91 -7.99
CA GLY A 90 -17.79 0.67 -8.28
C GLY A 90 -16.28 0.81 -8.32
N ARG A 91 -15.72 1.96 -7.89
CA ARG A 91 -14.26 2.16 -7.84
C ARG A 91 -13.63 1.19 -6.85
N ARG A 92 -12.45 0.70 -7.25
CA ARG A 92 -11.64 -0.20 -6.44
C ARG A 92 -10.29 0.42 -6.20
N CYS A 93 -9.80 0.28 -4.98
CA CYS A 93 -8.45 0.69 -4.63
C CYS A 93 -7.42 -0.19 -5.35
N GLN A 94 -6.50 0.40 -6.12
CA GLN A 94 -5.47 -0.36 -6.84
C GLN A 94 -4.47 -1.04 -5.89
N ALA A 95 -4.34 -0.54 -4.65
CA ALA A 95 -3.49 -1.18 -3.66
C ALA A 95 -4.14 -2.42 -3.09
N CYS A 96 -5.33 -2.32 -2.49
CA CYS A 96 -5.94 -3.43 -1.77
C CYS A 96 -7.05 -4.15 -2.56
N VAL A 97 -7.35 -3.75 -3.79
CA VAL A 97 -8.41 -4.34 -4.66
C VAL A 97 -9.82 -4.31 -4.05
N LEU A 98 -9.97 -3.72 -2.87
CA LEU A 98 -11.27 -3.55 -2.21
C LEU A 98 -12.02 -2.37 -2.82
N PRO A 99 -13.35 -2.42 -2.84
CA PRO A 99 -14.18 -1.27 -3.15
C PRO A 99 -13.85 -0.04 -2.29
N ILE A 100 -14.10 1.14 -2.84
CA ILE A 100 -14.02 2.42 -2.13
C ILE A 100 -15.45 2.89 -1.89
N ASP A 101 -16.08 2.34 -0.85
CA ASP A 101 -17.51 2.54 -0.61
C ASP A 101 -17.81 3.81 0.20
N PHE A 102 -16.88 4.24 1.07
CA PHE A 102 -17.06 5.41 1.93
C PHE A 102 -15.73 6.01 2.40
N GLY A 103 -15.79 7.26 2.84
CA GLY A 103 -14.66 8.00 3.40
C GLY A 103 -13.81 8.70 2.34
N SER A 104 -12.65 9.19 2.78
CA SER A 104 -11.70 9.89 1.91
C SER A 104 -10.72 8.95 1.22
N PHE A 105 -10.44 9.26 -0.04
CA PHE A 105 -9.55 8.49 -0.90
C PHE A 105 -8.87 9.41 -1.90
N LEU A 106 -7.81 8.92 -2.53
CA LEU A 106 -7.08 9.62 -3.58
C LEU A 106 -7.45 9.03 -4.93
N ALA A 107 -7.80 9.88 -5.89
CA ALA A 107 -8.16 9.45 -7.23
C ALA A 107 -7.48 10.31 -8.29
N CYS A 108 -7.10 9.67 -9.39
CA CYS A 108 -6.66 10.34 -10.60
C CYS A 108 -7.88 10.85 -11.37
N LYS A 109 -7.77 12.04 -11.96
CA LYS A 109 -8.79 12.58 -12.87
C LYS A 109 -8.64 12.11 -14.31
N GLU A 110 -7.45 11.64 -14.66
CA GLU A 110 -7.08 11.30 -16.04
C GLU A 110 -7.28 9.81 -16.33
N CYS A 111 -7.42 8.96 -15.30
CA CYS A 111 -7.67 7.54 -15.42
C CYS A 111 -8.34 6.96 -14.16
N ASP A 112 -8.71 5.68 -14.19
CA ASP A 112 -9.44 5.00 -13.11
C ASP A 112 -8.57 4.63 -11.88
N PHE A 113 -7.41 5.27 -11.72
CA PHE A 113 -6.53 5.01 -10.60
C PHE A 113 -7.08 5.63 -9.31
N ALA A 114 -7.30 4.81 -8.28
CA ALA A 114 -7.79 5.21 -6.98
C ALA A 114 -7.12 4.44 -5.85
N LEU A 115 -6.90 5.09 -4.71
CA LEU A 115 -6.34 4.49 -3.51
C LEU A 115 -7.12 4.96 -2.30
N HIS A 116 -7.46 4.06 -1.38
CA HIS A 116 -7.80 4.48 -0.03
C HIS A 116 -6.67 5.34 0.54
N ASP A 117 -6.99 6.35 1.36
CA ASP A 117 -5.97 7.19 1.99
C ASP A 117 -4.93 6.35 2.76
N THR A 118 -5.41 5.34 3.50
CA THR A 118 -4.54 4.40 4.24
C THR A 118 -3.62 3.60 3.33
N CYS A 119 -4.09 3.25 2.13
CA CYS A 119 -3.30 2.51 1.14
C CYS A 119 -2.25 3.39 0.46
N ALA A 120 -2.57 4.66 0.21
CA ALA A 120 -1.64 5.63 -0.35
C ALA A 120 -0.52 6.01 0.63
N SER A 121 -0.78 5.92 1.93
CA SER A 121 0.21 6.17 2.98
C SER A 121 1.03 4.94 3.37
N LEU A 122 0.84 3.78 2.73
CA LEU A 122 1.62 2.57 3.03
C LEU A 122 3.12 2.81 2.78
N PRO A 123 4.01 2.46 3.72
CA PRO A 123 5.44 2.74 3.56
C PRO A 123 6.05 1.89 2.45
N ARG A 124 6.99 2.49 1.70
CA ARG A 124 7.75 1.79 0.64
C ARG A 124 8.74 0.77 1.16
N LYS A 125 9.06 0.74 2.45
CA LYS A 125 9.92 -0.26 3.07
C LYS A 125 9.41 -0.54 4.47
N LEU A 126 9.30 -1.80 4.84
CA LEU A 126 8.73 -2.27 6.09
C LEU A 126 9.65 -3.35 6.70
N GLU A 127 10.07 -3.18 7.95
CA GLU A 127 10.67 -4.28 8.71
C GLU A 127 9.59 -5.06 9.43
N HIS A 128 9.54 -6.35 9.16
CA HIS A 128 8.46 -7.20 9.66
C HIS A 128 9.00 -8.06 10.80
N THR A 129 8.41 -7.98 12.00
CA THR A 129 8.92 -8.68 13.19
C THR A 129 8.99 -10.21 13.02
N LEU A 130 8.11 -10.79 12.18
CA LEU A 130 8.11 -12.23 11.86
C LEU A 130 9.00 -12.60 10.67
N HIS A 131 9.74 -11.65 10.08
CA HIS A 131 10.62 -11.91 8.95
C HIS A 131 11.91 -11.08 8.99
N ARG A 132 13.06 -11.76 8.93
CA ARG A 132 14.38 -11.14 9.14
C ARG A 132 14.83 -10.16 8.06
N HIS A 133 14.13 -10.10 6.93
CA HIS A 133 14.50 -9.20 5.84
C HIS A 133 13.43 -8.11 5.67
N PRO A 134 13.83 -6.88 5.32
CA PRO A 134 12.88 -5.84 4.97
C PRO A 134 11.98 -6.25 3.81
N LEU A 135 10.73 -5.80 3.86
CA LEU A 135 9.80 -5.84 2.75
C LEU A 135 9.78 -4.46 2.07
N ILE A 136 9.48 -4.34 0.77
CA ILE A 136 9.36 -3.02 0.09
C ILE A 136 7.84 -2.75 -0.24
N LEU A 137 7.34 -1.62 -0.83
CA LEU A 137 5.99 -1.42 -1.54
C LEU A 137 5.97 -1.34 -3.16
N GLU A 138 5.45 -2.30 -3.98
CA GLU A 138 5.85 -2.65 -5.40
C GLU A 138 4.58 -2.66 -6.22
N VAL A 139 4.76 -2.33 -7.49
CA VAL A 139 3.67 -1.94 -8.36
C VAL A 139 3.95 -2.58 -9.71
N ASN A 140 3.63 -3.86 -9.86
CA ASN A 140 3.96 -4.58 -11.08
C ASN A 140 2.94 -4.29 -12.19
N LYS A 141 3.43 -4.02 -13.41
CA LYS A 141 2.63 -3.72 -14.61
C LYS A 141 2.42 -4.93 -15.53
N LYS A 142 2.94 -6.13 -15.20
CA LYS A 142 3.02 -7.21 -16.22
C LYS A 142 2.50 -8.62 -15.86
N GLU A 143 2.47 -9.08 -14.60
CA GLU A 143 2.12 -10.49 -14.32
C GLU A 143 1.27 -10.71 -13.06
N GLY A 144 -0.04 -10.49 -13.19
CA GLY A 144 -1.04 -11.44 -12.71
C GLY A 144 -1.45 -11.38 -11.24
N PHE A 145 -0.86 -12.21 -10.37
CA PHE A 145 -1.36 -12.48 -9.02
C PHE A 145 -0.23 -13.01 -8.09
N PHE A 146 -0.39 -12.93 -6.77
CA PHE A 146 0.52 -13.49 -5.75
C PHE A 146 -0.21 -14.19 -4.60
N ILE A 147 0.44 -15.13 -3.91
CA ILE A 147 -0.12 -15.81 -2.72
C ILE A 147 0.52 -15.26 -1.44
N CYS A 148 -0.31 -14.82 -0.49
CA CYS A 148 0.13 -14.34 0.82
C CYS A 148 0.59 -15.49 1.74
N TYR A 149 1.76 -15.35 2.36
CA TYR A 149 2.36 -16.34 3.24
C TYR A 149 1.60 -16.51 4.56
N ILE A 150 1.02 -15.44 5.12
CA ILE A 150 0.28 -15.49 6.39
C ILE A 150 -1.09 -16.16 6.20
N CYS A 151 -1.89 -15.67 5.26
CA CYS A 151 -3.29 -16.12 5.13
C CYS A 151 -3.52 -17.14 4.00
N LYS A 152 -2.52 -17.42 3.17
CA LYS A 152 -2.55 -18.40 2.06
C LYS A 152 -3.60 -18.09 0.97
N ARG A 153 -3.96 -16.81 0.77
CA ARG A 153 -4.90 -16.36 -0.28
C ARG A 153 -4.15 -15.68 -1.43
N GLU A 154 -4.72 -15.77 -2.65
CA GLU A 154 -4.22 -15.17 -3.89
C GLU A 154 -4.71 -13.74 -4.10
N SER A 155 -3.90 -12.87 -4.69
CA SER A 155 -4.02 -11.42 -4.60
C SER A 155 -3.47 -10.72 -5.86
N CYS A 156 -4.05 -9.61 -6.33
CA CYS A 156 -3.60 -8.88 -7.56
C CYS A 156 -3.47 -7.36 -7.44
N GLY A 157 -3.59 -6.80 -6.24
CA GLY A 157 -3.43 -5.36 -5.98
C GLY A 157 -1.97 -4.98 -6.00
N PHE A 158 -1.57 -4.04 -5.13
CA PHE A 158 -0.14 -3.89 -4.88
C PHE A 158 0.38 -5.25 -4.46
N MET A 159 1.42 -5.72 -5.11
CA MET A 159 2.08 -6.95 -4.73
C MET A 159 3.51 -6.52 -4.75
N TYR A 160 4.26 -7.04 -3.82
CA TYR A 160 5.51 -7.54 -4.32
C TYR A 160 5.30 -8.98 -4.75
#